data_AF-A0A3R7CTX1-F1
#
_entry.id   AF-A0A3R7CTX1-F1
#
_cell.length_a   1.000
_cell.length_b   1.000
_cell.length_c   1.000
_cell.angle_alpha   90.00
_cell.angle_beta   90.00
_cell.angle_gamma   90.00
#
_symmetry.space_group_name_H-M   'P 1'
#
loop_
_entity.id
_entity.type
_entity.pdbx_description
1 polymer ?
#
loop_
_entity_poly.entity_id
_entity_poly.type
_entity_poly.pdbx_seq_one_letter_code
_entity_poly.pdbx_strand_id
1 'polypeptide(L)'
;MVRMLALLGGACFAAAQSTSPTFTPPPTPVAWSMKKVRSVQARVQSSPPVWDANQKAFVANFKNLSPDPTFRWQASLDTVNTASVEGALFYVQTEGIGLDVDNACSRKTNMTYIWFYDITIVQPYFAVSEYGTDGGVIPEYGAFVAMDNGMCTLRETTIPEQCLQFSGLNYNPNLGPYVGGEPRKTHPKGNYADNVWFSFPGPCFIKPFDQKSTTCRNDPAMKGGLCPKGVAPDGVTCTYSFDVLGYVSIDDLVGITSLPVPGSPTQNFTDRVQFCKAGGIEYNFDTSFSNLTFWNDPLNVTANAERTKKMMTLYSDTVTAGKGVAANFKPFPNVTDLTAANPPCYVNNILCSQNALGCRRRLLAQVCELCTVDSPEC
;
A
#
# COMPACT_ATOMS: atom_id res chain seq x y z
N MET A 1 -77.48 14.91 -22.57
CA MET A 1 -76.87 14.68 -21.23
C MET A 1 -75.48 14.12 -21.44
N VAL A 2 -74.50 14.82 -20.87
CA VAL A 2 -73.06 14.52 -20.91
C VAL A 2 -72.76 13.20 -20.23
N ARG A 3 -71.96 12.33 -20.86
CA ARG A 3 -71.02 11.43 -20.15
C ARG A 3 -69.73 11.32 -20.94
N MET A 4 -68.73 12.05 -20.45
CA MET A 4 -67.31 11.84 -20.70
C MET A 4 -66.92 10.40 -20.34
N LEU A 5 -66.18 9.72 -21.21
CA LEU A 5 -65.29 8.63 -20.81
C LEU A 5 -63.86 9.19 -20.83
N ALA A 6 -63.28 9.36 -19.65
CA ALA A 6 -61.89 9.71 -19.47
C ALA A 6 -61.00 8.48 -19.67
N LEU A 7 -60.07 8.56 -20.62
CA LEU A 7 -58.92 7.67 -20.72
C LEU A 7 -57.92 8.09 -19.63
N LEU A 8 -57.82 7.29 -18.57
CA LEU A 8 -56.71 7.36 -17.62
C LEU A 8 -55.59 6.44 -18.11
N GLY A 9 -54.58 7.04 -18.73
CA GLY A 9 -53.29 6.40 -18.97
C GLY A 9 -52.56 6.22 -17.64
N GLY A 10 -52.45 4.98 -17.17
CA GLY A 10 -51.58 4.61 -16.06
C GLY A 10 -50.14 4.48 -16.56
N ALA A 11 -49.36 5.53 -16.44
CA ALA A 11 -47.90 5.43 -16.53
C ALA A 11 -47.40 4.75 -15.25
N CYS A 12 -47.11 3.45 -15.33
CA CYS A 12 -46.34 2.76 -14.30
C CYS A 12 -44.89 3.28 -14.33
N PHE A 13 -44.58 4.23 -13.45
CA PHE A 13 -43.21 4.51 -13.08
C PHE A 13 -42.67 3.30 -12.32
N ALA A 14 -41.91 2.44 -13.01
CA ALA A 14 -41.03 1.49 -12.35
C ALA A 14 -39.92 2.29 -11.65
N ALA A 15 -40.12 2.58 -10.36
CA ALA A 15 -39.04 3.04 -9.51
C ALA A 15 -37.99 1.93 -9.46
N ALA A 16 -36.82 2.18 -10.06
CA ALA A 16 -35.65 1.34 -9.83
C ALA A 16 -35.36 1.36 -8.33
N GLN A 17 -35.67 0.26 -7.64
CA GLN A 17 -35.25 0.05 -6.27
C GLN A 17 -33.72 0.01 -6.29
N SER A 18 -33.08 1.05 -5.76
CA SER A 18 -31.69 0.96 -5.37
C SER A 18 -31.62 -0.06 -4.23
N THR A 19 -31.35 -1.32 -4.55
CA THR A 19 -31.10 -2.34 -3.53
C THR A 19 -29.78 -1.96 -2.87
N SER A 20 -29.84 -1.30 -1.72
CA SER A 20 -28.69 -1.14 -0.84
C SER A 20 -28.08 -2.53 -0.61
N PRO A 21 -26.74 -2.68 -0.67
CA PRO A 21 -26.12 -3.98 -0.50
C PRO A 21 -26.49 -4.57 0.86
N THR A 22 -26.86 -5.86 0.87
CA THR A 22 -27.20 -6.59 2.09
C THR A 22 -25.94 -6.77 2.94
N PHE A 23 -26.02 -6.45 4.24
CA PHE A 23 -24.91 -6.44 5.19
C PHE A 23 -25.08 -7.52 6.27
N THR A 24 -24.06 -8.36 6.46
CA THR A 24 -23.99 -9.31 7.57
C THR A 24 -23.36 -8.64 8.79
N PRO A 25 -24.05 -8.50 9.95
CA PRO A 25 -23.45 -7.89 11.13
C PRO A 25 -22.31 -8.74 11.71
N PRO A 26 -21.29 -8.10 12.32
CA PRO A 26 -20.19 -8.83 12.95
C PRO A 26 -20.71 -9.64 14.16
N PRO A 27 -20.28 -10.90 14.34
CA PRO A 27 -20.67 -11.71 15.50
C PRO A 27 -20.16 -11.13 16.84
N THR A 28 -20.91 -11.30 17.93
CA THR A 28 -20.54 -10.90 19.30
C THR A 28 -20.98 -11.95 20.32
N PRO A 29 -20.23 -12.20 21.42
CA PRO A 29 -19.01 -11.51 21.87
C PRO A 29 -17.70 -12.27 21.55
N VAL A 30 -16.60 -11.52 21.45
CA VAL A 30 -15.26 -12.05 21.17
C VAL A 30 -14.32 -11.71 22.34
N ALA A 31 -13.67 -12.72 22.94
CA ALA A 31 -12.81 -12.56 24.12
C ALA A 31 -11.34 -12.24 23.80
N TRP A 32 -10.90 -12.41 22.55
CA TRP A 32 -9.52 -12.22 22.12
C TRP A 32 -9.41 -11.09 21.08
N SER A 33 -8.31 -10.34 21.12
CA SER A 33 -7.97 -9.30 20.15
C SER A 33 -6.49 -9.40 19.78
N MET A 34 -6.17 -9.22 18.50
CA MET A 34 -4.78 -9.13 18.05
C MET A 34 -4.03 -8.05 18.85
N LYS A 35 -2.80 -8.36 19.26
CA LYS A 35 -1.90 -7.35 19.82
C LYS A 35 -1.33 -6.50 18.69
N LYS A 36 -1.31 -5.21 18.96
CA LYS A 36 -0.83 -4.16 18.07
C LYS A 36 0.56 -4.46 17.51
N VAL A 37 0.70 -4.35 16.20
CA VAL A 37 1.98 -4.46 15.48
C VAL A 37 2.28 -3.13 14.80
N ARG A 38 3.50 -2.65 14.93
CA ARG A 38 4.05 -1.52 14.19
C ARG A 38 4.87 -2.04 13.01
N SER A 39 4.59 -1.55 11.82
CA SER A 39 5.17 -1.98 10.55
C SER A 39 5.57 -0.75 9.74
N VAL A 40 6.79 -0.75 9.19
CA VAL A 40 7.25 0.29 8.28
C VAL A 40 7.19 -0.24 6.85
N GLN A 41 6.49 0.49 5.99
CA GLN A 41 6.15 0.08 4.63
C GLN A 41 6.41 1.22 3.64
N ALA A 42 6.36 0.91 2.35
CA ALA A 42 6.64 1.85 1.29
C ALA A 42 5.57 1.86 0.21
N ARG A 43 5.35 3.03 -0.42
CA ARG A 43 4.47 3.18 -1.58
C ARG A 43 5.14 4.02 -2.65
N VAL A 44 5.11 3.53 -3.88
CA VAL A 44 5.59 4.29 -5.05
C VAL A 44 4.50 5.26 -5.49
N GLN A 45 4.88 6.51 -5.75
CA GLN A 45 3.97 7.62 -5.99
C GLN A 45 4.48 8.55 -7.09
N SER A 46 3.57 9.28 -7.70
CA SER A 46 3.88 10.26 -8.76
C SER A 46 4.17 11.67 -8.30
N SER A 47 3.94 11.95 -7.02
CA SER A 47 4.19 13.25 -6.40
C SER A 47 4.81 13.03 -5.02
N PRO A 48 5.57 14.00 -4.48
CA PRO A 48 5.99 13.94 -3.09
C PRO A 48 4.79 14.28 -2.18
N PRO A 49 4.77 13.79 -0.93
CA PRO A 49 3.82 14.31 0.05
C PRO A 49 4.21 15.74 0.42
N VAL A 50 3.28 16.51 0.97
CA VAL A 50 3.58 17.84 1.50
C VAL A 50 3.42 17.85 3.01
N TRP A 51 4.28 18.60 3.68
CA TRP A 51 4.16 18.80 5.12
C TRP A 51 3.00 19.75 5.43
N ASP A 52 2.05 19.30 6.23
CA ASP A 52 1.00 20.13 6.80
C ASP A 52 1.37 20.49 8.25
N ALA A 53 1.66 21.76 8.49
CA ALA A 53 2.13 22.25 9.78
C ALA A 53 1.06 22.20 10.88
N ASN A 54 -0.22 22.34 10.53
CA ASN A 54 -1.34 22.27 11.49
C ASN A 54 -1.52 20.84 11.97
N GLN A 55 -1.39 19.92 11.03
CA GLN A 55 -1.52 18.50 11.22
C GLN A 55 -0.25 17.84 11.75
N LYS A 56 0.90 18.51 11.68
CA LYS A 56 2.24 17.98 11.95
C LYS A 56 2.46 16.63 11.28
N ALA A 57 2.03 16.52 10.03
CA ALA A 57 2.08 15.29 9.27
C ALA A 57 2.28 15.58 7.78
N PHE A 58 2.88 14.62 7.09
CA PHE A 58 2.87 14.58 5.64
C PHE A 58 1.49 14.15 5.13
N VAL A 59 0.98 14.88 4.14
CA VAL A 59 -0.34 14.65 3.52
C VAL A 59 -0.22 14.56 2.01
N ALA A 60 -1.19 13.92 1.37
CA ALA A 60 -1.19 13.76 -0.07
C ALA A 60 -1.36 15.09 -0.82
N ASN A 61 -0.76 15.14 -2.02
CA ASN A 61 -0.85 16.28 -2.94
C ASN A 61 -1.19 15.81 -4.35
N PHE A 62 -2.16 14.90 -4.45
CA PHE A 62 -2.60 14.38 -5.75
C PHE A 62 -3.37 15.45 -6.53
N LYS A 63 -3.28 15.38 -7.85
CA LYS A 63 -4.04 16.26 -8.74
C LYS A 63 -5.55 16.05 -8.49
N ASN A 64 -6.30 17.15 -8.45
CA ASN A 64 -7.75 17.16 -8.20
C ASN A 64 -8.19 16.64 -6.81
N LEU A 65 -7.26 16.47 -5.87
CA LEU A 65 -7.58 16.11 -4.50
C LEU A 65 -8.25 17.30 -3.79
N SER A 66 -9.23 17.01 -2.91
CA SER A 66 -9.84 18.05 -2.07
C SER A 66 -8.74 18.79 -1.26
N PRO A 67 -8.84 20.12 -1.12
CA PRO A 67 -7.89 20.88 -0.31
C PRO A 67 -8.05 20.62 1.20
N ASP A 68 -9.13 19.96 1.64
CA ASP A 68 -9.34 19.61 3.06
C ASP A 68 -8.17 18.79 3.62
N PRO A 69 -7.43 19.32 4.61
CA PRO A 69 -6.28 18.63 5.19
C PRO A 69 -6.59 17.22 5.71
N THR A 70 -7.78 16.99 6.28
CA THR A 70 -8.17 15.67 6.82
C THR A 70 -8.27 14.66 5.69
N PHE A 71 -8.90 15.06 4.60
CA PHE A 71 -9.01 14.25 3.40
C PHE A 71 -7.65 13.98 2.77
N ARG A 72 -6.76 14.98 2.73
CA ARG A 72 -5.41 14.83 2.18
C ARG A 72 -4.56 13.86 2.98
N TRP A 73 -4.69 13.85 4.31
CA TRP A 73 -4.04 12.83 5.13
C TRP A 73 -4.60 11.44 4.76
N GLN A 74 -5.92 11.24 4.85
CA GLN A 74 -6.57 9.95 4.55
C GLN A 74 -6.22 9.41 3.16
N ALA A 75 -6.20 10.26 2.14
CA ALA A 75 -5.91 9.91 0.75
C ALA A 75 -4.54 9.22 0.56
N SER A 76 -3.61 9.39 1.49
CA SER A 76 -2.29 8.75 1.44
C SER A 76 -2.39 7.21 1.49
N LEU A 77 -3.41 6.68 2.18
CA LEU A 77 -3.65 5.24 2.37
C LEU A 77 -5.14 4.84 2.21
N ASP A 78 -5.80 5.43 1.21
CA ASP A 78 -7.24 5.26 0.94
C ASP A 78 -7.50 4.19 -0.15
N THR A 79 -7.63 2.93 0.25
CA THR A 79 -7.84 1.77 -0.66
C THR A 79 -6.70 1.65 -1.67
N VAL A 80 -5.52 1.33 -1.16
CA VAL A 80 -4.27 1.27 -1.93
C VAL A 80 -3.42 0.10 -1.46
N ASN A 81 -2.43 -0.26 -2.29
CA ASN A 81 -1.41 -1.20 -1.92
C ASN A 81 -0.14 -0.48 -1.44
N THR A 82 0.61 -1.16 -0.58
CA THR A 82 2.00 -0.82 -0.23
C THR A 82 2.87 -2.07 -0.42
N ALA A 83 4.18 -1.91 -0.25
CA ALA A 83 5.13 -3.00 -0.15
C ALA A 83 5.94 -2.87 1.14
N SER A 84 6.64 -3.95 1.52
CA SER A 84 7.76 -3.83 2.46
C SER A 84 8.75 -2.78 1.93
N VAL A 85 9.46 -2.07 2.82
CA VAL A 85 10.51 -1.14 2.39
C VAL A 85 11.52 -1.88 1.51
N GLU A 86 11.82 -3.12 1.88
CA GLU A 86 12.77 -3.97 1.17
C GLU A 86 12.28 -4.44 -0.21
N GLY A 87 10.97 -4.41 -0.42
CA GLY A 87 10.29 -4.79 -1.65
C GLY A 87 9.81 -3.62 -2.51
N ALA A 88 9.95 -2.37 -2.07
CA ALA A 88 9.41 -1.19 -2.78
C ALA A 88 9.92 -1.08 -4.23
N LEU A 89 11.20 -1.41 -4.45
CA LEU A 89 11.83 -1.38 -5.77
C LEU A 89 11.39 -2.53 -6.67
N PHE A 90 10.79 -3.59 -6.13
CA PHE A 90 10.20 -4.66 -6.95
C PHE A 90 9.19 -4.06 -7.94
N TYR A 91 8.23 -3.26 -7.45
CA TYR A 91 7.20 -2.64 -8.30
C TYR A 91 7.78 -1.65 -9.32
N VAL A 92 8.75 -0.82 -8.90
CA VAL A 92 9.46 0.11 -9.80
C VAL A 92 10.12 -0.68 -10.93
N GLN A 93 10.84 -1.75 -10.61
CA GLN A 93 11.60 -2.52 -11.57
C GLN A 93 10.71 -3.36 -12.49
N THR A 94 9.77 -4.11 -11.92
CA THR A 94 8.99 -5.09 -12.68
C THR A 94 7.89 -4.46 -13.52
N GLU A 95 7.38 -3.30 -13.09
CA GLU A 95 6.24 -2.66 -13.73
C GLU A 95 6.46 -1.19 -14.10
N GLY A 96 7.50 -0.53 -13.59
CA GLY A 96 7.67 0.92 -13.71
C GLY A 96 8.58 1.42 -14.83
N ILE A 97 9.69 0.71 -15.10
CA ILE A 97 10.84 1.29 -15.84
C ILE A 97 11.08 0.73 -17.25
N GLY A 98 10.39 -0.34 -17.65
CA GLY A 98 10.59 -0.97 -18.95
C GLY A 98 10.16 -0.08 -20.12
N LEU A 99 10.80 -0.23 -21.28
CA LEU A 99 10.37 0.47 -22.51
C LEU A 99 8.94 0.14 -22.92
N ASP A 100 8.44 -1.05 -22.57
CA ASP A 100 7.08 -1.51 -22.83
C ASP A 100 6.00 -0.70 -22.09
N VAL A 101 6.39 -0.02 -21.02
CA VAL A 101 5.50 0.79 -20.17
C VAL A 101 5.86 2.27 -20.18
N ASP A 102 6.89 2.67 -20.94
CA ASP A 102 7.24 4.07 -21.08
C ASP A 102 6.13 4.80 -21.84
N ASN A 103 5.64 5.89 -21.23
CA ASN A 103 4.68 6.77 -21.86
C ASN A 103 5.24 8.18 -21.91
N ALA A 104 5.68 8.60 -23.10
CA ALA A 104 6.23 9.93 -23.34
C ALA A 104 7.35 10.31 -22.35
N CYS A 105 8.33 9.42 -22.16
CA CYS A 105 9.45 9.59 -21.24
C CYS A 105 9.06 9.62 -19.75
N SER A 106 7.89 9.07 -19.39
CA SER A 106 7.46 8.87 -18.00
C SER A 106 7.42 7.38 -17.63
N ARG A 107 7.79 7.05 -16.37
CA ARG A 107 7.57 5.70 -15.82
C ARG A 107 6.08 5.39 -15.84
N LYS A 108 5.70 4.10 -15.80
CA LYS A 108 4.29 3.70 -15.63
C LYS A 108 3.64 4.54 -14.53
N THR A 109 2.44 5.07 -14.76
CA THR A 109 1.69 5.92 -13.80
C THR A 109 2.46 7.12 -13.24
N ASN A 110 3.49 7.60 -13.94
CA ASN A 110 4.39 8.67 -13.51
C ASN A 110 5.10 8.38 -12.19
N MET A 111 5.55 7.15 -11.93
CA MET A 111 6.32 6.84 -10.71
C MET A 111 7.56 7.74 -10.59
N THR A 112 7.64 8.52 -9.50
CA THR A 112 8.71 9.50 -9.28
C THR A 112 9.28 9.42 -7.87
N TYR A 113 8.48 9.02 -6.88
CA TYR A 113 8.87 9.02 -5.47
C TYR A 113 8.52 7.70 -4.80
N ILE A 114 9.26 7.37 -3.74
CA ILE A 114 8.93 6.27 -2.83
C ILE A 114 8.67 6.91 -1.47
N TRP A 115 7.43 6.81 -0.98
CA TRP A 115 7.03 7.31 0.33
C TRP A 115 7.17 6.19 1.34
N PHE A 116 7.62 6.53 2.55
CA PHE A 116 7.74 5.59 3.66
C PHE A 116 6.68 5.88 4.72
N TYR A 117 6.06 4.84 5.23
CA TYR A 117 4.96 4.88 6.18
C TYR A 117 5.36 4.14 7.44
N ASP A 118 4.99 4.70 8.58
CA ASP A 118 4.96 4.00 9.86
C ASP A 118 3.51 3.69 10.19
N ILE A 119 3.18 2.41 10.19
CA ILE A 119 1.81 1.91 10.23
C ILE A 119 1.64 1.10 11.50
N THR A 120 0.59 1.38 12.25
CA THR A 120 0.12 0.55 13.36
C THR A 120 -1.06 -0.29 12.90
N ILE A 121 -1.03 -1.60 13.15
CA ILE A 121 -2.02 -2.57 12.69
C ILE A 121 -2.56 -3.37 13.88
N VAL A 122 -3.89 -3.51 13.94
CA VAL A 122 -4.61 -4.50 14.76
C VAL A 122 -5.68 -5.11 13.86
N GLN A 123 -5.49 -6.35 13.43
CA GLN A 123 -6.47 -7.00 12.56
C GLN A 123 -7.80 -7.28 13.29
N PRO A 124 -8.92 -7.29 12.56
CA PRO A 124 -10.17 -7.82 13.06
C PRO A 124 -10.04 -9.29 13.48
N TYR A 125 -10.72 -9.66 14.57
CA TYR A 125 -10.73 -11.02 15.09
C TYR A 125 -11.08 -12.06 14.04
N PHE A 126 -12.17 -11.84 13.29
CA PHE A 126 -12.69 -12.81 12.33
C PHE A 126 -11.73 -13.02 11.17
N ALA A 127 -11.03 -11.97 10.72
CA ALA A 127 -9.97 -12.11 9.72
C ALA A 127 -8.78 -12.95 10.24
N VAL A 128 -8.33 -12.72 11.48
CA VAL A 128 -7.27 -13.56 12.07
C VAL A 128 -7.72 -15.01 12.23
N SER A 129 -8.98 -15.24 12.60
CA SER A 129 -9.53 -16.59 12.74
C SER A 129 -9.65 -17.30 11.40
N GLU A 130 -10.09 -16.59 10.35
CA GLU A 130 -10.28 -17.15 9.01
C GLU A 130 -8.95 -17.55 8.37
N TYR A 131 -7.96 -16.64 8.39
CA TYR A 131 -6.69 -16.83 7.69
C TYR A 131 -5.56 -17.37 8.59
N GLY A 132 -5.80 -17.51 9.90
CA GLY A 132 -4.76 -17.78 10.89
C GLY A 132 -3.97 -19.07 10.67
N THR A 133 -4.58 -20.08 10.05
CA THR A 133 -3.96 -21.36 9.69
C THR A 133 -3.63 -21.49 8.20
N ASP A 134 -3.92 -20.47 7.39
CA ASP A 134 -3.67 -20.50 5.95
C ASP A 134 -2.19 -20.21 5.66
N GLY A 135 -1.44 -21.25 5.30
CA GLY A 135 -0.02 -21.13 4.91
C GLY A 135 0.22 -20.39 3.60
N GLY A 136 -0.83 -20.09 2.82
CA GLY A 136 -0.78 -19.26 1.62
C GLY A 136 -0.82 -17.75 1.90
N VAL A 137 -1.11 -17.35 3.13
CA VAL A 137 -1.20 -15.95 3.57
C VAL A 137 -0.07 -15.65 4.55
N ILE A 138 0.39 -14.40 4.59
CA ILE A 138 1.38 -13.99 5.59
C ILE A 138 0.76 -14.12 6.99
N PRO A 139 1.41 -14.80 7.96
CA PRO A 139 0.91 -14.87 9.32
C PRO A 139 0.56 -13.49 9.89
N GLU A 140 -0.58 -13.39 10.57
CA GLU A 140 -1.21 -12.15 11.07
C GLU A 140 -1.90 -11.26 10.02
N TYR A 141 -1.91 -11.62 8.74
CA TYR A 141 -2.60 -10.84 7.70
C TYR A 141 -3.78 -11.62 7.12
N GLY A 142 -4.70 -10.89 6.49
CA GLY A 142 -5.70 -11.53 5.63
C GLY A 142 -5.19 -11.73 4.21
N ALA A 143 -6.03 -12.30 3.35
CA ALA A 143 -5.71 -12.46 1.93
C ALA A 143 -5.39 -11.11 1.27
N PHE A 144 -4.33 -11.03 0.46
CA PHE A 144 -4.06 -9.81 -0.30
C PHE A 144 -5.19 -9.54 -1.32
N VAL A 145 -5.69 -8.31 -1.30
CA VAL A 145 -6.68 -7.83 -2.27
C VAL A 145 -6.04 -6.70 -3.06
N ALA A 146 -5.73 -6.95 -4.34
CA ALA A 146 -5.20 -5.91 -5.20
C ALA A 146 -6.14 -4.70 -5.23
N MET A 147 -5.59 -3.50 -5.08
CA MET A 147 -6.33 -2.24 -5.12
C MET A 147 -5.76 -1.29 -6.17
N ASP A 148 -6.60 -0.84 -7.10
CA ASP A 148 -6.27 0.08 -8.18
C ASP A 148 -7.28 1.23 -8.20
N ASN A 149 -6.82 2.45 -8.48
CA ASN A 149 -7.67 3.65 -8.60
C ASN A 149 -8.59 3.89 -7.38
N GLY A 150 -8.16 3.49 -6.18
CA GLY A 150 -8.90 3.70 -4.94
C GLY A 150 -9.99 2.67 -4.68
N MET A 151 -10.04 1.57 -5.44
CA MET A 151 -10.96 0.47 -5.18
C MET A 151 -10.26 -0.87 -5.23
N CYS A 152 -10.90 -1.91 -4.70
CA CYS A 152 -10.51 -3.27 -4.99
C CYS A 152 -10.52 -3.50 -6.52
N THR A 153 -9.41 -4.00 -7.05
CA THR A 153 -9.26 -4.30 -8.48
C THR A 153 -10.31 -5.33 -8.89
N LEU A 154 -11.08 -5.01 -9.93
CA LEU A 154 -12.10 -5.92 -10.46
C LEU A 154 -11.44 -7.14 -11.10
N ARG A 155 -12.04 -8.31 -10.90
CA ARG A 155 -11.80 -9.48 -11.73
C ARG A 155 -12.74 -9.39 -12.91
N GLU A 156 -12.22 -8.94 -14.05
CA GLU A 156 -12.99 -8.51 -15.21
C GLU A 156 -13.94 -7.36 -14.84
N THR A 157 -15.19 -7.69 -14.52
CA THR A 157 -16.25 -6.73 -14.13
C THR A 157 -16.76 -6.98 -12.72
N THR A 158 -16.24 -7.98 -12.00
CA THR A 158 -16.75 -8.42 -10.71
C THR A 158 -15.81 -8.03 -9.56
N ILE A 159 -16.39 -7.55 -8.46
CA ILE A 159 -15.65 -7.26 -7.23
C ILE A 159 -15.16 -8.60 -6.63
N PRO A 160 -13.88 -8.75 -6.26
CA PRO A 160 -13.38 -9.97 -5.64
C PRO A 160 -14.11 -10.30 -4.34
N GLU A 161 -14.33 -11.60 -4.08
CA GLU A 161 -15.00 -12.06 -2.86
C GLU A 161 -14.33 -11.54 -1.59
N GLN A 162 -13.00 -11.59 -1.54
CA GLN A 162 -12.19 -11.09 -0.42
C GLN A 162 -12.46 -9.61 -0.11
N CYS A 163 -12.76 -8.81 -1.13
CA CYS A 163 -13.12 -7.41 -0.96
C CYS A 163 -14.52 -7.25 -0.32
N LEU A 164 -15.47 -8.11 -0.69
CA LEU A 164 -16.81 -8.12 -0.11
C LEU A 164 -16.80 -8.57 1.36
N GLN A 165 -15.85 -9.44 1.72
CA GLN A 165 -15.66 -9.95 3.09
C GLN A 165 -15.22 -8.86 4.09
N PHE A 166 -14.66 -7.73 3.64
CA PHE A 166 -14.29 -6.61 4.53
C PHE A 166 -15.44 -6.07 5.38
N SER A 167 -16.68 -6.30 4.95
CA SER A 167 -17.89 -5.86 5.65
C SER A 167 -19.07 -6.81 5.47
N GLY A 168 -18.85 -7.99 4.89
CA GLY A 168 -19.91 -8.96 4.63
C GLY A 168 -20.95 -8.47 3.62
N LEU A 169 -20.51 -7.75 2.57
CA LEU A 169 -21.39 -7.32 1.48
C LEU A 169 -21.86 -8.53 0.66
N ASN A 170 -23.07 -8.46 0.11
CA ASN A 170 -23.61 -9.49 -0.79
C ASN A 170 -23.56 -10.90 -0.16
N TYR A 171 -23.94 -11.00 1.12
CA TYR A 171 -23.99 -12.26 1.88
C TYR A 171 -22.64 -12.94 2.14
N ASN A 172 -21.52 -12.22 1.95
CA ASN A 172 -20.20 -12.70 2.35
C ASN A 172 -20.05 -12.69 3.88
N PRO A 173 -19.14 -13.51 4.43
CA PRO A 173 -18.79 -13.41 5.84
C PRO A 173 -18.22 -12.03 6.13
N ASN A 174 -18.65 -11.43 7.24
CA ASN A 174 -18.10 -10.15 7.69
C ASN A 174 -16.86 -10.41 8.54
N LEU A 175 -15.70 -10.36 7.88
CA LEU A 175 -14.40 -10.54 8.53
C LEU A 175 -13.88 -9.25 9.16
N GLY A 176 -14.51 -8.10 8.87
CA GLY A 176 -13.98 -6.78 9.14
C GLY A 176 -12.92 -6.33 8.11
N PRO A 177 -12.61 -5.03 8.05
CA PRO A 177 -11.75 -4.45 7.02
C PRO A 177 -10.26 -4.72 7.31
N TYR A 178 -9.83 -5.95 7.10
CA TYR A 178 -8.48 -6.42 7.38
C TYR A 178 -7.43 -5.86 6.40
N VAL A 179 -6.18 -5.78 6.86
CA VAL A 179 -5.02 -5.54 5.98
C VAL A 179 -4.59 -6.87 5.38
N GLY A 180 -4.56 -6.96 4.06
CA GLY A 180 -4.10 -8.16 3.35
C GLY A 180 -2.59 -8.19 3.19
N GLY A 181 -1.97 -9.37 3.09
CA GLY A 181 -0.53 -9.54 2.89
C GLY A 181 -0.19 -10.70 1.95
N GLU A 182 0.74 -10.50 1.02
CA GLU A 182 1.18 -11.54 0.06
C GLU A 182 2.70 -11.44 -0.21
N PRO A 183 3.45 -12.55 -0.10
CA PRO A 183 4.85 -12.57 -0.51
C PRO A 183 4.95 -12.56 -2.05
N ARG A 184 5.60 -11.54 -2.62
CA ARG A 184 5.82 -11.43 -4.07
C ARG A 184 7.29 -11.42 -4.40
N LYS A 185 7.91 -12.60 -4.35
CA LYS A 185 9.38 -12.71 -4.35
C LYS A 185 10.02 -12.77 -5.73
N THR A 186 9.30 -13.29 -6.72
CA THR A 186 9.86 -13.59 -8.05
C THR A 186 9.05 -12.97 -9.17
N HIS A 187 9.74 -12.55 -10.23
CA HIS A 187 9.15 -12.04 -11.46
C HIS A 187 10.18 -12.16 -12.61
N PRO A 188 9.76 -12.38 -13.87
CA PRO A 188 10.68 -12.43 -15.02
C PRO A 188 11.56 -11.18 -15.22
N LYS A 189 11.20 -10.06 -14.58
CA LYS A 189 11.91 -8.77 -14.62
C LYS A 189 12.66 -8.43 -13.31
N GLY A 190 12.51 -9.20 -12.23
CA GLY A 190 13.17 -8.92 -10.95
C GLY A 190 12.83 -9.88 -9.82
N ASN A 191 13.80 -10.17 -8.94
CA ASN A 191 13.63 -11.08 -7.81
C ASN A 191 14.03 -10.40 -6.48
N TYR A 192 13.09 -10.27 -5.55
CA TYR A 192 13.28 -9.61 -4.25
C TYR A 192 12.79 -10.55 -3.14
N ALA A 193 13.72 -11.22 -2.46
CA ALA A 193 13.39 -12.27 -1.49
C ALA A 193 12.52 -11.80 -0.31
N ASP A 194 12.65 -10.52 0.05
CA ASP A 194 11.98 -9.88 1.17
C ASP A 194 10.79 -8.99 0.75
N ASN A 195 10.34 -9.10 -0.50
CA ASN A 195 9.19 -8.34 -0.98
C ASN A 195 7.88 -8.96 -0.49
N VAL A 196 7.11 -8.15 0.22
CA VAL A 196 5.74 -8.45 0.65
C VAL A 196 4.88 -7.29 0.21
N TRP A 197 3.75 -7.58 -0.44
CA TRP A 197 2.74 -6.57 -0.76
C TRP A 197 1.62 -6.60 0.26
N PHE A 198 1.09 -5.42 0.56
CA PHE A 198 0.00 -5.26 1.50
C PHE A 198 -1.14 -4.48 0.86
N SER A 199 -2.36 -4.74 1.31
CA SER A 199 -3.57 -4.08 0.81
C SER A 199 -4.35 -3.45 1.96
N PHE A 200 -4.71 -2.17 1.82
CA PHE A 200 -5.30 -1.35 2.88
C PHE A 200 -6.68 -0.84 2.50
N PRO A 201 -7.78 -1.46 2.97
CA PRO A 201 -9.12 -1.02 2.61
C PRO A 201 -9.47 0.32 3.27
N GLY A 202 -9.46 1.40 2.49
CA GLY A 202 -10.01 2.69 2.90
C GLY A 202 -11.55 2.73 2.81
N PRO A 203 -12.19 3.84 3.20
CA PRO A 203 -13.63 4.01 3.06
C PRO A 203 -14.08 3.90 1.59
N CYS A 204 -15.31 3.41 1.35
CA CYS A 204 -15.89 3.29 0.02
C CYS A 204 -15.02 2.42 -0.93
N PHE A 205 -14.43 1.33 -0.42
CA PHE A 205 -13.41 0.52 -1.10
C PHE A 205 -13.86 -0.22 -2.39
N ILE A 206 -15.14 -0.14 -2.76
CA ILE A 206 -15.68 -0.69 -4.02
C ILE A 206 -15.95 0.38 -5.09
N LYS A 207 -15.58 1.64 -4.84
CA LYS A 207 -15.73 2.75 -5.79
C LYS A 207 -14.38 3.39 -6.11
N PRO A 208 -14.14 3.74 -7.38
CA PRO A 208 -12.92 4.45 -7.75
C PRO A 208 -12.88 5.84 -7.12
N PHE A 209 -11.69 6.43 -7.04
CA PHE A 209 -11.46 7.71 -6.36
C PHE A 209 -12.45 8.82 -6.73
N ASP A 210 -12.77 8.96 -8.02
CA ASP A 210 -13.68 9.96 -8.56
C ASP A 210 -15.16 9.73 -8.17
N GLN A 211 -15.49 8.54 -7.70
CA GLN A 211 -16.84 8.14 -7.27
C GLN A 211 -16.96 7.98 -5.75
N LYS A 212 -15.90 8.22 -4.97
CA LYS A 212 -15.93 8.16 -3.49
C LYS A 212 -16.56 9.41 -2.89
N SER A 213 -17.88 9.53 -2.99
CA SER A 213 -18.66 10.61 -2.37
C SER A 213 -18.57 10.61 -0.84
N THR A 214 -18.84 11.75 -0.20
CA THR A 214 -18.93 11.87 1.27
C THR A 214 -19.93 10.87 1.83
N THR A 215 -21.08 10.68 1.18
CA THR A 215 -22.09 9.68 1.57
C THR A 215 -21.52 8.28 1.55
N CYS A 216 -20.80 7.88 0.49
CA CYS A 216 -20.21 6.55 0.41
C CYS A 216 -19.11 6.32 1.45
N ARG A 217 -18.27 7.33 1.70
CA ARG A 217 -17.20 7.26 2.70
C ARG A 217 -17.72 7.13 4.12
N ASN A 218 -18.92 7.67 4.39
CA ASN A 218 -19.58 7.61 5.68
C ASN A 218 -20.57 6.43 5.78
N ASP A 219 -20.69 5.59 4.76
CA ASP A 219 -21.53 4.40 4.79
C ASP A 219 -20.94 3.40 5.81
N PRO A 220 -21.68 3.01 6.86
CA PRO A 220 -21.21 2.02 7.83
C PRO A 220 -20.81 0.68 7.20
N ALA A 221 -21.46 0.27 6.10
CA ALA A 221 -21.13 -0.95 5.39
C ALA A 221 -19.85 -0.82 4.55
N MET A 222 -19.32 0.38 4.33
CA MET A 222 -18.11 0.62 3.54
C MET A 222 -17.10 1.51 4.28
N LYS A 223 -17.10 1.49 5.62
CA LYS A 223 -16.22 2.35 6.44
C LYS A 223 -14.73 2.14 6.18
N GLY A 224 -14.31 0.94 5.79
CA GLY A 224 -12.89 0.57 5.67
C GLY A 224 -12.18 0.48 7.03
N GLY A 225 -10.87 0.23 6.99
CA GLY A 225 -10.04 -0.07 8.16
C GLY A 225 -9.23 1.12 8.69
N LEU A 226 -9.18 2.25 7.97
CA LEU A 226 -8.42 3.42 8.41
C LEU A 226 -9.04 4.08 9.65
N CYS A 227 -8.26 4.18 10.71
CA CYS A 227 -8.61 4.92 11.92
C CYS A 227 -8.66 6.42 11.66
N PRO A 228 -9.54 7.17 12.37
CA PRO A 228 -9.42 8.61 12.44
C PRO A 228 -8.00 9.03 12.87
N LYS A 229 -7.54 10.19 12.40
CA LYS A 229 -6.21 10.66 12.71
C LYS A 229 -6.00 10.79 14.23
N GLY A 230 -4.88 10.26 14.72
CA GLY A 230 -4.55 10.28 16.16
C GLY A 230 -5.25 9.19 16.99
N VAL A 231 -6.12 8.38 16.38
CA VAL A 231 -6.77 7.24 17.04
C VAL A 231 -5.95 5.97 16.76
N ALA A 232 -5.64 5.22 17.81
CA ALA A 232 -4.97 3.93 17.69
C ALA A 232 -5.97 2.85 17.24
N PRO A 233 -5.56 1.90 16.38
CA PRO A 233 -6.41 0.78 16.00
C PRO A 233 -6.64 -0.16 17.18
N ASP A 234 -7.83 -0.76 17.17
CA ASP A 234 -8.31 -1.73 18.16
C ASP A 234 -8.80 -3.04 17.51
N GLY A 235 -8.83 -3.11 16.16
CA GLY A 235 -9.34 -4.26 15.40
C GLY A 235 -10.86 -4.40 15.43
N VAL A 236 -11.58 -3.44 16.04
CA VAL A 236 -13.05 -3.46 16.17
C VAL A 236 -13.64 -2.22 15.53
N THR A 237 -13.21 -1.04 15.98
CA THR A 237 -13.62 0.26 15.44
C THR A 237 -12.87 0.58 14.16
N CYS A 238 -11.59 0.24 14.10
CA CYS A 238 -10.71 0.40 12.94
C CYS A 238 -9.47 -0.50 13.07
N THR A 239 -8.81 -0.74 11.94
CA THR A 239 -7.78 -1.77 11.78
C THR A 239 -6.38 -1.19 11.73
N TYR A 240 -6.20 0.00 11.15
CA TYR A 240 -4.88 0.58 10.98
C TYR A 240 -4.86 2.09 11.12
N SER A 241 -3.73 2.60 11.59
CA SER A 241 -3.39 4.03 11.55
C SER A 241 -1.97 4.20 11.00
N PHE A 242 -1.64 5.37 10.49
CA PHE A 242 -0.32 5.61 9.90
C PHE A 242 0.15 7.05 10.05
N ASP A 243 1.47 7.21 9.94
CA ASP A 243 2.14 8.46 9.60
C ASP A 243 3.04 8.23 8.37
N VAL A 244 3.13 9.21 7.50
CA VAL A 244 4.17 9.22 6.45
C VAL A 244 5.45 9.76 7.09
N LEU A 245 6.52 8.96 7.07
CA LEU A 245 7.83 9.30 7.63
C LEU A 245 8.58 10.31 6.77
N GLY A 246 8.47 10.17 5.45
CA GLY A 246 9.19 10.96 4.45
C GLY A 246 9.21 10.23 3.12
N TYR A 247 10.11 10.62 2.22
CA TYR A 247 10.19 10.04 0.88
C TYR A 247 11.60 10.17 0.27
N VAL A 248 11.84 9.43 -0.81
CA VAL A 248 12.97 9.62 -1.73
C VAL A 248 12.49 9.84 -3.15
N SER A 249 13.27 10.59 -3.93
CA SER A 249 13.12 10.67 -5.40
C SER A 249 13.76 9.43 -6.02
N ILE A 250 13.05 8.78 -6.95
CA ILE A 250 13.58 7.66 -7.72
C ILE A 250 14.71 8.15 -8.62
N ASP A 251 14.60 9.35 -9.20
CA ASP A 251 15.60 9.88 -10.12
C ASP A 251 16.95 10.15 -9.43
N ASP A 252 16.91 10.62 -8.19
CA ASP A 252 18.10 10.75 -7.34
C ASP A 252 18.66 9.37 -6.97
N LEU A 253 17.79 8.44 -6.59
CA LEU A 253 18.18 7.08 -6.19
C LEU A 253 18.88 6.32 -7.30
N VAL A 254 18.36 6.36 -8.52
CA VAL A 254 18.94 5.63 -9.67
C VAL A 254 20.12 6.38 -10.29
N GLY A 255 20.41 7.58 -9.81
CA GLY A 255 21.56 8.40 -10.22
C GLY A 255 21.34 9.27 -11.45
N ILE A 256 20.10 9.41 -11.96
CA ILE A 256 19.80 10.25 -13.13
C ILE A 256 20.24 11.69 -12.88
N THR A 257 19.95 12.25 -11.71
CA THR A 257 20.26 13.65 -11.38
C THR A 257 21.75 13.93 -11.17
N SER A 258 22.57 12.87 -11.17
CA SER A 258 24.03 12.95 -11.08
C SER A 258 24.71 12.85 -12.45
N LEU A 259 23.97 12.53 -13.52
CA LEU A 259 24.52 12.39 -14.87
C LEU A 259 24.54 13.75 -15.60
N PRO A 260 25.62 14.08 -16.33
CA PRO A 260 25.73 15.32 -17.08
C PRO A 260 24.83 15.31 -18.32
N VAL A 261 24.28 16.47 -18.66
CA VAL A 261 23.54 16.66 -19.92
C VAL A 261 24.55 16.68 -21.08
N PRO A 262 24.36 15.88 -22.15
CA PRO A 262 25.24 15.90 -23.32
C PRO A 262 25.41 17.31 -23.89
N GLY A 263 26.66 17.73 -24.07
CA GLY A 263 26.99 19.07 -24.60
C GLY A 263 26.92 20.21 -23.56
N SER A 264 26.62 19.92 -22.29
CA SER A 264 26.65 20.92 -21.20
C SER A 264 27.73 20.58 -20.17
N PRO A 265 28.74 21.44 -19.96
CA PRO A 265 29.84 21.15 -19.03
C PRO A 265 29.47 21.38 -17.56
N THR A 266 28.31 21.98 -17.26
CA THR A 266 27.94 22.43 -15.91
C THR A 266 26.55 22.00 -15.46
N GLN A 267 25.79 21.28 -16.30
CA GLN A 267 24.43 20.88 -16.00
C GLN A 267 24.30 19.37 -15.95
N ASN A 268 23.65 18.89 -14.90
CA ASN A 268 23.17 17.52 -14.81
C ASN A 268 21.70 17.45 -15.23
N PHE A 269 21.22 16.24 -15.53
CA PHE A 269 19.80 16.01 -15.75
C PHE A 269 18.99 16.39 -14.50
N THR A 270 17.82 16.99 -14.68
CA THR A 270 16.93 17.34 -13.56
C THR A 270 16.02 16.19 -13.16
N ASP A 271 15.67 15.34 -14.12
CA ASP A 271 14.69 14.26 -13.97
C ASP A 271 14.82 13.23 -15.08
N ARG A 272 14.06 12.14 -14.94
CA ARG A 272 13.95 11.09 -15.96
C ARG A 272 13.46 11.60 -17.32
N VAL A 273 12.56 12.58 -17.34
CA VAL A 273 11.97 13.07 -18.60
C VAL A 273 13.06 13.71 -19.46
N GLN A 274 13.93 14.53 -18.87
CA GLN A 274 15.06 15.13 -19.55
C GLN A 274 16.08 14.06 -20.00
N PHE A 275 16.40 13.11 -19.12
CA PHE A 275 17.30 12.00 -19.43
C PHE A 275 16.81 11.17 -20.62
N CYS A 276 15.53 10.80 -20.64
CA CYS A 276 14.93 10.04 -21.72
C CYS A 276 14.84 10.83 -23.03
N LYS A 277 14.48 12.12 -22.99
CA LYS A 277 14.47 12.98 -24.19
C LYS A 277 15.86 13.17 -24.81
N ALA A 278 16.91 13.01 -24.02
CA ALA A 278 18.30 12.99 -24.49
C ALA A 278 18.75 11.61 -25.02
N GLY A 279 17.85 10.64 -25.12
CA GLY A 279 18.12 9.28 -25.59
C GLY A 279 18.52 8.29 -24.49
N GLY A 280 18.43 8.67 -23.22
CA GLY A 280 18.73 7.80 -22.09
C GLY A 280 17.67 6.71 -21.87
N ILE A 281 18.11 5.47 -21.70
CA ILE A 281 17.26 4.32 -21.40
C ILE A 281 17.47 3.91 -19.95
N GLU A 282 16.42 3.99 -19.14
CA GLU A 282 16.46 3.54 -17.74
C GLU A 282 16.56 2.02 -17.67
N TYR A 283 15.73 1.27 -18.40
CA TYR A 283 15.95 -0.15 -18.63
C TYR A 283 15.18 -0.67 -19.85
N ASN A 284 15.82 -1.52 -20.64
CA ASN A 284 15.20 -2.30 -21.71
C ASN A 284 15.30 -3.79 -21.36
N PHE A 285 14.16 -4.41 -21.07
CA PHE A 285 14.08 -5.83 -20.70
C PHE A 285 14.28 -6.77 -21.90
N ASP A 286 13.98 -6.35 -23.13
CA ASP A 286 14.14 -7.19 -24.33
C ASP A 286 15.62 -7.39 -24.69
N THR A 287 16.42 -6.33 -24.52
CA THR A 287 17.86 -6.35 -24.82
C THR A 287 18.74 -6.42 -23.57
N SER A 288 18.14 -6.45 -22.38
CA SER A 288 18.85 -6.39 -21.09
C SER A 288 19.85 -5.23 -21.01
N PHE A 289 19.44 -4.04 -21.48
CA PHE A 289 20.29 -2.86 -21.59
C PHE A 289 19.81 -1.71 -20.71
N SER A 290 20.74 -0.96 -20.13
CA SER A 290 20.47 0.28 -19.40
C SER A 290 21.64 1.25 -19.54
N ASN A 291 21.34 2.55 -19.60
CA ASN A 291 22.35 3.60 -19.42
C ASN A 291 22.66 3.88 -17.93
N LEU A 292 21.94 3.25 -17.00
CA LEU A 292 22.14 3.35 -15.56
C LEU A 292 22.70 2.04 -15.01
N THR A 293 23.83 2.10 -14.30
CA THR A 293 24.39 0.92 -13.63
C THR A 293 23.56 0.47 -12.44
N PHE A 294 22.64 1.32 -11.96
CA PHE A 294 21.77 1.01 -10.83
C PHE A 294 20.99 -0.28 -11.06
N TRP A 295 20.58 -0.62 -12.28
CA TRP A 295 19.72 -1.77 -12.62
C TRP A 295 20.45 -3.02 -13.13
N ASN A 296 21.79 -3.07 -13.07
CA ASN A 296 22.58 -4.23 -13.53
C ASN A 296 22.19 -5.55 -12.82
N ASP A 297 22.11 -6.67 -13.53
CA ASP A 297 21.72 -7.97 -12.96
C ASP A 297 20.33 -7.94 -12.27
N PRO A 298 19.25 -7.61 -13.00
CA PRO A 298 17.92 -7.38 -12.40
C PRO A 298 17.33 -8.60 -11.71
N LEU A 299 17.73 -9.81 -12.11
CA LEU A 299 17.26 -11.08 -11.52
C LEU A 299 18.10 -11.57 -10.33
N ASN A 300 19.22 -10.90 -10.04
CA ASN A 300 20.11 -11.28 -8.95
C ASN A 300 19.58 -10.72 -7.62
N VAL A 301 19.19 -11.62 -6.71
CA VAL A 301 18.60 -11.28 -5.41
C VAL A 301 19.55 -10.44 -4.55
N THR A 302 20.86 -10.72 -4.57
CA THR A 302 21.86 -9.93 -3.83
C THR A 302 22.00 -8.53 -4.39
N ALA A 303 22.02 -8.38 -5.72
CA ALA A 303 22.06 -7.07 -6.36
C ALA A 303 20.81 -6.24 -6.01
N ASN A 304 19.63 -6.87 -5.98
CA ASN A 304 18.38 -6.23 -5.59
C ASN A 304 18.35 -5.84 -4.10
N ALA A 305 18.88 -6.67 -3.21
CA ALA A 305 19.05 -6.31 -1.80
C ALA A 305 19.97 -5.09 -1.62
N GLU A 306 21.06 -5.00 -2.39
CA GLU A 306 21.96 -3.84 -2.35
C GLU A 306 21.31 -2.57 -2.92
N ARG A 307 20.43 -2.67 -3.93
CA ARG A 307 19.62 -1.52 -4.40
C ARG A 307 18.71 -0.99 -3.30
N THR A 308 18.00 -1.90 -2.63
CA THR A 308 17.16 -1.57 -1.48
C THR A 308 17.97 -0.89 -0.38
N LYS A 309 19.15 -1.42 -0.06
CA LYS A 309 20.05 -0.82 0.92
C LYS A 309 20.45 0.60 0.53
N LYS A 310 20.80 0.85 -0.74
CA LYS A 310 21.08 2.20 -1.25
C LYS A 310 19.88 3.15 -1.09
N MET A 311 18.66 2.68 -1.32
CA MET A 311 17.44 3.45 -1.09
C MET A 311 17.30 3.85 0.38
N MET A 312 17.51 2.90 1.30
CA MET A 312 17.42 3.15 2.73
C MET A 312 18.53 4.09 3.22
N THR A 313 19.75 3.96 2.68
CA THR A 313 20.86 4.87 2.95
C THR A 313 20.53 6.29 2.46
N LEU A 314 20.08 6.44 1.21
CA LEU A 314 19.68 7.76 0.68
C LEU A 314 18.62 8.43 1.56
N TYR A 315 17.62 7.67 2.01
CA TYR A 315 16.61 8.20 2.92
C TYR A 315 17.22 8.64 4.26
N SER A 316 18.06 7.79 4.87
CA SER A 316 18.71 8.07 6.15
C SER A 316 19.65 9.29 6.08
N ASP A 317 20.38 9.44 4.99
CA ASP A 317 21.24 10.60 4.73
C ASP A 317 20.40 11.87 4.54
N THR A 318 19.27 11.76 3.85
CA THR A 318 18.32 12.87 3.66
C THR A 318 17.72 13.34 4.98
N VAL A 319 17.29 12.40 5.84
CA VAL A 319 16.82 12.68 7.21
C VAL A 319 17.91 13.38 8.02
N THR A 320 19.13 12.85 7.98
CA THR A 320 20.27 13.38 8.75
C THR A 320 20.66 14.79 8.29
N ALA A 321 20.63 15.04 6.99
CA ALA A 321 20.89 16.38 6.44
C ALA A 321 19.83 17.40 6.88
N GLY A 322 18.57 16.99 7.03
CA GLY A 322 17.50 17.80 7.60
C GLY A 322 17.22 19.11 6.85
N LYS A 323 17.53 19.18 5.55
CA LYS A 323 17.39 20.41 4.76
C LYS A 323 16.02 20.54 4.11
N GLY A 324 15.48 21.76 4.07
CA GLY A 324 14.20 22.05 3.42
C GLY A 324 13.06 21.22 4.01
N VAL A 325 12.31 20.52 3.15
CA VAL A 325 11.19 19.66 3.60
C VAL A 325 11.65 18.48 4.46
N ALA A 326 12.89 18.00 4.27
CA ALA A 326 13.46 16.89 5.03
C ALA A 326 13.68 17.22 6.53
N ALA A 327 13.62 18.50 6.92
CA ALA A 327 13.59 18.90 8.33
C ALA A 327 12.39 18.30 9.09
N ASN A 328 11.34 17.88 8.39
CA ASN A 328 10.17 17.23 8.98
C ASN A 328 10.17 15.71 8.78
N PHE A 329 11.19 15.13 8.11
CA PHE A 329 11.26 13.69 7.94
C PHE A 329 11.56 13.01 9.28
N LYS A 330 11.02 11.81 9.46
CA LYS A 330 11.26 10.96 10.61
C LYS A 330 12.21 9.82 10.22
N PRO A 331 13.22 9.48 11.04
CA PRO A 331 14.12 8.36 10.73
C PRO A 331 13.36 7.03 10.72
N PHE A 332 13.90 6.04 10.01
CA PHE A 332 13.45 4.67 10.22
C PHE A 332 13.73 4.24 11.67
N PRO A 333 12.82 3.46 12.29
CA PRO A 333 13.13 2.83 13.56
C PRO A 333 14.28 1.83 13.40
N ASN A 334 15.04 1.63 14.46
CA ASN A 334 15.97 0.51 14.53
C ASN A 334 15.17 -0.81 14.50
N VAL A 335 15.58 -1.76 13.67
CA VAL A 335 14.85 -3.04 13.49
C VAL A 335 14.83 -3.86 14.77
N THR A 336 15.92 -3.90 15.53
CA THR A 336 15.98 -4.62 16.82
C THR A 336 15.02 -4.03 17.82
N ASP A 337 15.00 -2.70 17.97
CA ASP A 337 14.07 -2.02 18.88
C ASP A 337 12.61 -2.18 18.43
N LEU A 338 12.36 -2.13 17.12
CA LEU A 338 11.03 -2.34 16.55
C LEU A 338 10.54 -3.76 16.80
N THR A 339 11.38 -4.76 16.59
CA THR A 339 11.08 -6.18 16.89
C THR A 339 10.80 -6.38 18.37
N ALA A 340 11.59 -5.79 19.26
CA ALA A 340 11.40 -5.90 20.71
C ALA A 340 10.12 -5.19 21.20
N ALA A 341 9.72 -4.10 20.55
CA ALA A 341 8.49 -3.37 20.88
C ALA A 341 7.22 -4.06 20.36
N ASN A 342 7.35 -4.86 19.29
CA ASN A 342 6.24 -5.64 18.73
C ASN A 342 6.00 -6.92 19.53
N PRO A 343 4.74 -7.42 19.58
CA PRO A 343 4.44 -8.68 20.24
C PRO A 343 5.12 -9.85 19.50
N PRO A 344 5.59 -10.89 20.21
CA PRO A 344 6.02 -12.13 19.58
C PRO A 344 4.93 -12.71 18.68
N CYS A 345 5.32 -13.33 17.57
CA CYS A 345 4.38 -13.83 16.54
C CYS A 345 3.34 -14.83 17.08
N TYR A 346 3.72 -15.69 18.03
CA TYR A 346 2.82 -16.69 18.63
C TYR A 346 1.67 -16.06 19.42
N VAL A 347 1.77 -14.79 19.82
CA VAL A 347 0.69 -14.08 20.54
C VAL A 347 -0.48 -13.78 19.60
N ASN A 348 -0.21 -13.65 18.31
CA ASN A 348 -1.15 -13.17 17.30
C ASN A 348 -1.51 -14.21 16.24
N ASN A 349 -0.71 -15.26 16.07
CA ASN A 349 -0.93 -16.24 15.02
C ASN A 349 -0.74 -17.69 15.51
N ILE A 350 -1.71 -18.53 15.17
CA ILE A 350 -1.78 -19.92 15.61
C ILE A 350 -0.70 -20.81 14.98
N LEU A 351 -0.31 -20.60 13.72
CA LEU A 351 0.80 -21.35 13.11
C LEU A 351 2.09 -21.11 13.89
N CYS A 352 2.32 -19.87 14.31
CA CYS A 352 3.48 -19.52 15.12
C CYS A 352 3.41 -20.08 16.54
N SER A 353 2.23 -20.17 17.14
CA SER A 353 2.04 -20.80 18.44
C SER A 353 2.21 -22.33 18.40
N GLN A 354 1.98 -22.96 17.26
CA GLN A 354 2.07 -24.41 17.08
C GLN A 354 3.41 -24.87 16.49
N ASN A 355 4.19 -23.97 15.89
CA ASN A 355 5.49 -24.32 15.34
C ASN A 355 6.50 -24.60 16.46
N ALA A 356 7.04 -25.81 16.50
CA ALA A 356 8.04 -26.21 17.50
C ALA A 356 9.33 -25.38 17.42
N LEU A 357 9.65 -24.86 16.23
CA LEU A 357 10.79 -23.98 16.01
C LEU A 357 10.42 -22.49 16.17
N GLY A 358 9.19 -22.16 16.55
CA GLY A 358 8.77 -20.77 16.72
C GLY A 358 8.60 -19.97 15.42
N CYS A 359 8.48 -18.66 15.56
CA CYS A 359 8.38 -17.71 14.47
C CYS A 359 9.17 -16.47 14.81
N ARG A 360 9.62 -15.76 13.77
CA ARG A 360 10.41 -14.54 13.91
C ARG A 360 9.78 -13.36 13.20
N ARG A 361 10.10 -12.15 13.67
CA ARG A 361 9.87 -10.89 12.94
C ARG A 361 11.16 -10.36 12.39
N ARG A 362 11.17 -9.94 11.14
CA ARG A 362 12.35 -9.37 10.49
C ARG A 362 12.03 -8.09 9.76
N LEU A 363 13.08 -7.32 9.52
CA LEU A 363 13.08 -6.15 8.64
C LEU A 363 12.12 -5.04 9.11
N LEU A 364 11.97 -3.99 8.30
CA LEU A 364 11.11 -2.86 8.65
C LEU A 364 9.61 -3.23 8.61
N ALA A 365 9.21 -4.16 7.74
CA ALA A 365 7.81 -4.58 7.61
C ALA A 365 7.31 -5.41 8.80
N GLN A 366 8.21 -6.04 9.58
CA GLN A 366 7.89 -6.78 10.81
C GLN A 366 6.91 -7.94 10.61
N VAL A 367 6.90 -8.52 9.40
CA VAL A 367 6.08 -9.70 9.10
C VAL A 367 6.56 -10.91 9.90
N CYS A 368 5.62 -11.75 10.30
CA CYS A 368 5.92 -13.01 10.96
C CYS A 368 6.29 -14.09 9.94
N GLU A 369 7.39 -14.79 10.19
CA GLU A 369 7.86 -15.91 9.38
C GLU A 369 8.00 -17.16 10.25
N LEU A 370 7.49 -18.29 9.75
CA LEU A 370 7.73 -19.59 10.39
C LEU A 370 9.21 -19.92 10.30
N CYS A 371 9.80 -20.30 11.43
CA CYS A 371 11.15 -20.80 11.46
C CYS A 371 11.20 -22.24 10.96
N THR A 372 12.12 -22.49 10.04
CA THR A 372 12.40 -23.83 9.47
C THR A 372 13.68 -24.44 10.04
N VAL A 373 14.45 -23.66 10.78
CA VAL A 373 15.67 -24.06 11.49
C VAL A 373 15.68 -23.41 12.88
N ASP A 374 16.25 -24.10 13.85
CA ASP A 374 16.47 -23.56 15.20
C ASP A 374 17.51 -22.42 15.15
N SER A 375 17.19 -21.26 15.73
CA SER A 375 18.08 -20.09 15.77
C SER A 375 17.65 -19.11 16.85
N PRO A 376 18.51 -18.21 17.36
CA PRO A 376 18.13 -17.24 18.40
C PRO A 376 17.05 -16.22 18.02
N GLU A 377 16.76 -16.07 16.72
CA GLU A 377 15.67 -15.22 16.23
C GLU A 377 14.30 -15.94 16.28
N CYS A 378 14.35 -17.24 16.57
CA CYS A 378 13.28 -18.20 16.70
C CYS A 378 13.21 -18.68 18.17
#